data_AF-A0A375HDG3-F1
#
_entry.id   AF-A0A375HDG3-F1
#
_cell.length_a   1.000
_cell.length_b   1.000
_cell.length_c   1.000
_cell.angle_alpha   90.00
_cell.angle_beta   90.00
_cell.angle_gamma   90.00
#
_symmetry.space_group_name_H-M   'P 1'
#
loop_
_entity.id
_entity.type
_entity.pdbx_description
1 polymer ?
#
loop_
_entity_poly.entity_id
_entity_poly.type
_entity_poly.pdbx_seq_one_letter_code
_entity_poly.pdbx_strand_id
1 'polypeptide(L)'
;MGASFLAWPRKPRCYEAFSILRVAIFQHKDMKAVHNEMETYRKSAVERAAAGLPPLPLTAAQTAELVNGLLAGMPSDSEQEGVELLTDQVPPGVDPAAAIKARFLASVATGEIQLASLSRRRATFRLGTMLGGFNVEPLIALLDDNEVGDVAVEALRKTILIFANFELLTRKAEAGSIRAGEVLKSWAAAEWFTSRPAVPQVVELGACQRFCVQGS
;
A
#
# COMPACT_ATOMS: atom_id res chain seq x y z
N MET A 1 -25.88 -49.73 24.09
CA MET A 1 -24.53 -49.14 24.02
C MET A 1 -24.15 -49.05 22.55
N GLY A 2 -23.76 -47.87 22.07
CA GLY A 2 -23.32 -47.65 20.69
C GLY A 2 -23.81 -46.31 20.16
N ALA A 3 -23.05 -45.25 20.43
CA ALA A 3 -23.40 -43.85 20.18
C ALA A 3 -23.51 -43.51 18.68
N SER A 4 -24.57 -42.79 18.32
CA SER A 4 -24.74 -42.11 17.04
C SER A 4 -23.86 -40.87 17.01
N PHE A 5 -22.87 -40.85 16.11
CA PHE A 5 -22.04 -39.67 15.84
C PHE A 5 -22.85 -38.67 15.00
N LEU A 6 -23.34 -37.61 15.65
CA LEU A 6 -23.88 -36.44 14.98
C LEU A 6 -22.76 -35.73 14.19
N ALA A 7 -22.90 -35.70 12.87
CA ALA A 7 -22.01 -34.96 11.98
C ALA A 7 -22.22 -33.45 12.16
N TRP A 8 -21.16 -32.74 12.55
CA TRP A 8 -21.11 -31.28 12.62
C TRP A 8 -21.00 -30.69 11.21
N PRO A 9 -21.77 -29.65 10.84
CA PRO A 9 -21.68 -29.05 9.50
C PRO A 9 -20.34 -28.33 9.35
N ARG A 10 -19.53 -28.75 8.37
CA ARG A 10 -18.30 -28.06 7.97
C ARG A 10 -18.67 -26.67 7.41
N LYS A 11 -18.15 -25.61 8.02
CA LYS A 11 -18.22 -24.25 7.45
C LYS A 11 -17.58 -24.24 6.05
N PRO A 12 -18.16 -23.57 5.05
CA PRO A 12 -17.54 -23.47 3.73
C PRO A 12 -16.22 -22.69 3.80
N ARG A 13 -15.22 -23.16 3.06
CA ARG A 13 -13.92 -22.50 2.83
C ARG A 13 -14.16 -21.13 2.19
N CYS A 14 -13.49 -20.09 2.68
CA CYS A 14 -13.58 -18.71 2.18
C CYS A 14 -12.97 -18.47 0.78
N TYR A 15 -12.87 -19.48 -0.07
CA TYR A 15 -12.27 -19.39 -1.40
C TYR A 15 -13.16 -20.09 -2.42
N GLU A 16 -14.31 -19.49 -2.71
CA GLU A 16 -15.12 -19.77 -3.90
C GLU A 16 -16.13 -18.63 -4.10
N ALA A 17 -15.63 -17.48 -4.53
CA ALA A 17 -16.43 -16.38 -5.09
C ALA A 17 -15.53 -15.50 -5.98
N PHE A 18 -14.77 -16.13 -6.89
CA PHE A 18 -14.06 -15.44 -7.95
C PHE A 18 -14.69 -15.83 -9.29
N SER A 19 -15.54 -14.93 -9.78
CA SER A 19 -15.97 -14.70 -11.17
C SER A 19 -17.47 -14.38 -11.20
N ILE A 20 -17.78 -13.30 -11.93
CA ILE A 20 -19.13 -12.78 -12.22
C ILE A 20 -19.75 -11.94 -11.08
N LEU A 21 -19.18 -10.76 -10.84
CA LEU A 21 -20.01 -9.57 -10.58
C LEU A 21 -19.44 -8.35 -11.32
N ARG A 22 -19.87 -8.22 -12.56
CA ARG A 22 -19.87 -6.99 -13.34
C ARG A 22 -20.55 -5.88 -12.52
N VAL A 23 -19.84 -4.79 -12.21
CA VAL A 23 -20.33 -3.40 -12.28
C VAL A 23 -21.50 -2.96 -11.37
N ALA A 24 -22.12 -3.81 -10.55
CA ALA A 24 -23.42 -3.48 -9.94
C ALA A 24 -23.42 -3.33 -8.40
N ILE A 25 -22.57 -2.48 -7.82
CA ILE A 25 -22.88 -1.75 -6.55
C ILE A 25 -22.17 -0.39 -6.58
N PHE A 26 -22.61 0.55 -7.44
CA PHE A 26 -22.49 2.02 -7.19
C PHE A 26 -23.24 2.85 -8.26
N GLN A 27 -24.45 2.48 -8.64
CA GLN A 27 -25.34 3.40 -9.37
C GLN A 27 -26.58 3.67 -8.51
N HIS A 28 -26.87 4.96 -8.34
CA HIS A 28 -27.97 5.59 -7.59
C HIS A 28 -27.74 5.99 -6.12
N LYS A 29 -26.69 6.77 -5.85
CA LYS A 29 -26.79 7.94 -4.95
C LYS A 29 -25.91 9.08 -5.49
N ASP A 30 -26.57 10.16 -5.90
CA ASP A 30 -26.05 11.52 -6.16
C ASP A 30 -24.60 11.68 -6.65
N MET A 31 -24.36 11.54 -7.95
CA MET A 31 -23.05 11.85 -8.57
C MET A 31 -22.58 13.31 -8.37
N LYS A 32 -23.49 14.24 -8.01
CA LYS A 32 -23.12 15.64 -7.71
C LYS A 32 -22.61 15.84 -6.28
N ALA A 33 -22.93 14.94 -5.34
CA ALA A 33 -22.47 15.05 -3.95
C ALA A 33 -21.10 14.41 -3.71
N VAL A 34 -20.67 13.49 -4.60
CA VAL A 34 -19.40 12.74 -4.47
C VAL A 34 -18.19 13.49 -5.08
N HIS A 35 -18.40 14.63 -5.75
CA HIS A 35 -17.38 15.31 -6.56
C HIS A 35 -16.71 16.53 -5.89
N ASN A 36 -16.62 16.56 -4.55
CA ASN A 36 -16.15 17.75 -3.85
C ASN A 36 -15.09 17.48 -2.77
N GLU A 37 -14.71 16.23 -2.48
CA GLU A 37 -13.69 15.97 -1.46
C GLU A 37 -12.31 16.39 -1.97
N MET A 38 -12.02 16.10 -3.24
CA MET A 38 -10.75 16.49 -3.87
C MET A 38 -10.64 17.99 -4.11
N GLU A 39 -11.75 18.67 -4.44
CA GLU A 39 -11.77 20.14 -4.54
C GLU A 39 -11.56 20.80 -3.18
N THR A 40 -12.20 20.26 -2.14
CA THR A 40 -12.00 20.72 -0.75
C THR A 40 -10.56 20.50 -0.30
N TYR A 41 -9.97 19.35 -0.66
CA TYR A 41 -8.57 19.04 -0.42
C TYR A 41 -7.63 20.07 -1.06
N ARG A 42 -7.82 20.35 -2.36
CA ARG A 42 -6.98 21.31 -3.10
C ARG A 42 -7.04 22.71 -2.50
N LYS A 43 -8.23 23.17 -2.10
CA LYS A 43 -8.39 24.47 -1.41
C LYS A 43 -7.63 24.51 -0.09
N SER A 44 -7.80 23.48 0.76
CA SER A 44 -7.08 23.35 2.03
C SER A 44 -5.56 23.31 1.84
N ALA A 45 -5.08 22.61 0.81
CA ALA A 45 -3.65 22.54 0.49
C ALA A 45 -3.07 23.93 0.16
N VAL A 46 -3.79 24.75 -0.62
CA VAL A 46 -3.38 26.13 -0.96
C VAL A 46 -3.36 27.03 0.29
N GLU A 47 -4.40 26.96 1.13
CA GLU A 47 -4.48 27.74 2.37
C GLU A 47 -3.34 27.39 3.34
N ARG A 48 -3.00 26.09 3.45
CA ARG A 48 -1.90 25.62 4.29
C ARG A 48 -0.54 26.02 3.72
N ALA A 49 -0.36 25.94 2.40
CA ALA A 49 0.85 26.40 1.74
C ALA A 49 1.08 27.90 1.97
N ALA A 50 0.02 28.72 1.93
CA ALA A 50 0.10 30.16 2.26
C ALA A 50 0.52 30.43 3.72
N ALA A 51 0.25 29.48 4.62
CA ALA A 51 0.71 29.51 6.02
C ALA A 51 2.08 28.82 6.24
N GLY A 52 2.77 28.38 5.18
CA GLY A 52 4.04 27.65 5.28
C GLY A 52 3.91 26.22 5.82
N LEU A 53 2.71 25.64 5.78
CA LEU A 53 2.41 24.30 6.27
C LEU A 53 2.24 23.31 5.11
N PRO A 54 2.68 22.04 5.27
CA PRO A 54 2.43 21.00 4.28
C PRO A 54 0.93 20.65 4.23
N PRO A 55 0.41 20.12 3.10
CA PRO A 55 -0.97 19.66 3.01
C PRO A 55 -1.25 18.54 4.03
N LEU A 56 -2.52 18.36 4.39
CA LEU A 56 -2.91 17.22 5.21
C LEU A 56 -2.85 15.93 4.38
N PRO A 57 -2.68 14.76 5.02
CA PRO A 57 -2.85 13.49 4.33
C PRO A 57 -4.29 13.32 3.82
N LEU A 58 -4.44 12.57 2.73
CA LEU A 58 -5.74 12.24 2.16
C LEU A 58 -6.54 11.35 3.12
N THR A 59 -7.82 11.65 3.25
CA THR A 59 -8.78 10.77 3.92
C THR A 59 -9.14 9.58 3.02
N ALA A 60 -9.80 8.58 3.58
CA ALA A 60 -10.30 7.45 2.80
C ALA A 60 -11.31 7.87 1.72
N ALA A 61 -12.17 8.87 2.01
CA ALA A 61 -13.13 9.39 1.04
C ALA A 61 -12.43 10.09 -0.14
N GLN A 62 -11.46 10.96 0.16
CA GLN A 62 -10.63 11.63 -0.86
C GLN A 62 -9.85 10.62 -1.70
N THR A 63 -9.28 9.61 -1.06
CA THR A 63 -8.53 8.54 -1.74
C THR A 63 -9.43 7.72 -2.67
N ALA A 64 -10.64 7.40 -2.24
CA ALA A 64 -11.62 6.71 -3.07
C ALA A 64 -12.06 7.56 -4.27
N GLU A 65 -12.35 8.85 -4.06
CA GLU A 65 -12.70 9.78 -5.14
C GLU A 65 -11.57 9.87 -6.17
N LEU A 66 -10.33 10.03 -5.69
CA LEU A 66 -9.14 10.09 -6.54
C LEU A 66 -8.94 8.80 -7.37
N VAL A 67 -9.04 7.63 -6.74
CA VAL A 67 -8.93 6.34 -7.43
C VAL A 67 -10.04 6.18 -8.47
N ASN A 68 -11.28 6.54 -8.14
CA ASN A 68 -12.38 6.48 -9.10
C ASN A 68 -12.13 7.41 -10.31
N GLY A 69 -11.56 8.60 -10.08
CA GLY A 69 -11.14 9.50 -11.15
C GLY A 69 -10.11 8.85 -12.08
N LEU A 70 -9.05 8.25 -11.51
CA LEU A 70 -8.02 7.55 -12.28
C LEU A 70 -8.62 6.40 -13.12
N LEU A 71 -9.55 5.63 -12.57
CA LEU A 71 -10.22 4.54 -13.29
C LEU A 71 -11.17 5.02 -14.39
N ALA A 72 -11.71 6.24 -14.27
CA ALA A 72 -12.58 6.84 -15.27
C ALA A 72 -11.81 7.39 -16.50
N GLY A 73 -10.47 7.43 -16.45
CA GLY A 73 -9.62 7.89 -17.55
C GLY A 73 -9.46 9.41 -17.58
N MET A 74 -8.60 9.93 -16.72
CA MET A 74 -8.26 11.36 -16.67
C MET A 74 -7.33 11.75 -17.85
N PRO A 75 -7.28 13.04 -18.24
CA PRO A 75 -6.23 13.54 -19.13
C PRO A 75 -4.84 13.26 -18.53
N SER A 76 -3.84 13.00 -19.39
CA SER A 76 -2.50 12.52 -18.99
C SER A 76 -1.85 13.33 -17.86
N ASP A 77 -1.90 14.66 -17.93
CA ASP A 77 -1.28 15.54 -16.92
C ASP A 77 -1.98 15.39 -15.55
N SER A 78 -3.30 15.34 -15.56
CA SER A 78 -4.11 15.16 -14.34
C SER A 78 -4.04 13.72 -13.80
N GLU A 79 -3.84 12.73 -14.67
CA GLU A 79 -3.60 11.34 -14.28
C GLU A 79 -2.27 11.23 -13.52
N GLN A 80 -1.20 11.85 -14.06
CA GLN A 80 0.10 11.85 -13.40
C GLN A 80 0.06 12.55 -12.04
N GLU A 81 -0.55 13.73 -11.95
CA GLU A 81 -0.76 14.44 -10.68
C GLU A 81 -1.54 13.58 -9.68
N GLY A 82 -2.61 12.92 -10.15
CA GLY A 82 -3.42 12.04 -9.30
C GLY A 82 -2.64 10.83 -8.78
N VAL A 83 -1.79 10.22 -9.60
CA VAL A 83 -0.91 9.13 -9.18
C VAL A 83 0.11 9.60 -8.16
N GLU A 84 0.70 10.78 -8.33
CA GLU A 84 1.64 11.37 -7.37
C GLU A 84 0.96 11.66 -6.04
N LEU A 85 -0.23 12.24 -6.07
CA LEU A 85 -1.01 12.52 -4.87
C LEU A 85 -1.37 11.25 -4.10
N LEU A 86 -1.84 10.20 -4.79
CA LEU A 86 -2.10 8.90 -4.19
C LEU A 86 -0.84 8.32 -3.54
N THR A 87 0.30 8.53 -4.18
CA THR A 87 1.57 7.94 -3.75
C THR A 87 2.15 8.64 -2.52
N ASP A 88 2.07 9.95 -2.46
CA ASP A 88 2.82 10.73 -1.46
C ASP A 88 1.93 11.30 -0.34
N GLN A 89 0.61 11.42 -0.55
CA GLN A 89 -0.31 12.03 0.41
C GLN A 89 -1.23 11.05 1.13
N VAL A 90 -1.18 9.75 0.81
CA VAL A 90 -1.95 8.73 1.55
C VAL A 90 -1.11 8.14 2.68
N PRO A 91 -1.62 8.10 3.93
CA PRO A 91 -0.93 7.46 5.04
C PRO A 91 -0.54 6.00 4.75
N PRO A 92 0.63 5.53 5.20
CA PRO A 92 1.00 4.11 5.13
C PRO A 92 0.31 3.28 6.22
N GLY A 93 0.56 1.97 6.24
CA GLY A 93 0.11 1.10 7.32
C GLY A 93 -1.31 0.56 7.15
N VAL A 94 -2.07 0.58 8.24
CA VAL A 94 -3.43 0.00 8.35
C VAL A 94 -4.54 1.05 8.36
N ASP A 95 -4.24 2.26 7.87
CA ASP A 95 -5.24 3.32 7.69
C ASP A 95 -6.27 2.93 6.61
N PRO A 96 -7.55 3.31 6.73
CA PRO A 96 -8.55 3.02 5.71
C PRO A 96 -8.21 3.57 4.31
N ALA A 97 -7.53 4.72 4.21
CA ALA A 97 -7.02 5.24 2.93
C ALA A 97 -5.88 4.36 2.38
N ALA A 98 -5.02 3.84 3.25
CA ALA A 98 -3.97 2.90 2.87
C ALA A 98 -4.55 1.62 2.26
N ALA A 99 -5.68 1.12 2.78
CA ALA A 99 -6.36 -0.05 2.21
C ALA A 99 -6.79 0.18 0.75
N ILE A 100 -7.38 1.34 0.47
CA ILE A 100 -7.84 1.73 -0.87
C ILE A 100 -6.63 1.85 -1.82
N LYS A 101 -5.59 2.55 -1.39
CA LYS A 101 -4.33 2.69 -2.14
C LYS A 101 -3.68 1.34 -2.44
N ALA A 102 -3.53 0.48 -1.43
CA ALA A 102 -2.90 -0.83 -1.59
C ALA A 102 -3.65 -1.68 -2.61
N ARG A 103 -4.99 -1.70 -2.53
CA ARG A 103 -5.83 -2.44 -3.48
C ARG A 103 -5.67 -1.92 -4.91
N PHE A 104 -5.72 -0.60 -5.10
CA PHE A 104 -5.54 0.00 -6.42
C PHE A 104 -4.15 -0.31 -7.01
N LEU A 105 -3.08 -0.09 -6.23
CA LEU A 105 -1.72 -0.37 -6.67
C LEU A 105 -1.50 -1.86 -6.95
N ALA A 106 -2.14 -2.75 -6.18
CA ALA A 106 -2.11 -4.19 -6.42
C ALA A 106 -2.73 -4.55 -7.76
N SER A 107 -3.92 -4.04 -8.09
CA SER A 107 -4.56 -4.29 -9.38
C SER A 107 -3.77 -3.73 -10.56
N VAL A 108 -3.07 -2.61 -10.40
CA VAL A 108 -2.14 -2.12 -11.43
C VAL A 108 -0.91 -3.03 -11.53
N ALA A 109 -0.33 -3.46 -10.41
CA ALA A 109 0.83 -4.33 -10.39
C ALA A 109 0.55 -5.74 -10.97
N THR A 110 -0.64 -6.31 -10.76
CA THR A 110 -1.06 -7.58 -11.38
C THR A 110 -1.44 -7.43 -12.85
N GLY A 111 -1.61 -6.20 -13.35
CA GLY A 111 -2.01 -5.92 -14.73
C GLY A 111 -3.52 -6.03 -14.97
N GLU A 112 -4.33 -6.15 -13.91
CA GLU A 112 -5.80 -6.07 -13.99
C GLU A 112 -6.26 -4.69 -14.46
N ILE A 113 -5.54 -3.65 -14.05
CA ILE A 113 -5.79 -2.26 -14.41
C ILE A 113 -4.55 -1.73 -15.14
N GLN A 114 -4.77 -1.08 -16.28
CA GLN A 114 -3.72 -0.44 -17.06
C GLN A 114 -3.91 1.08 -17.04
N LEU A 115 -2.83 1.80 -16.75
CA LEU A 115 -2.80 3.26 -16.75
C LEU A 115 -1.58 3.73 -17.55
N ALA A 116 -1.71 4.86 -18.24
CA ALA A 116 -0.62 5.39 -19.05
C ALA A 116 0.51 5.94 -18.18
N SER A 117 0.17 6.57 -17.05
CA SER A 117 1.11 7.23 -16.14
C SER A 117 1.73 6.31 -15.07
N LEU A 118 1.22 5.08 -14.90
CA LEU A 118 1.64 4.16 -13.85
C LEU A 118 1.89 2.74 -14.39
N SER A 119 3.16 2.39 -14.54
CA SER A 119 3.59 1.03 -14.91
C SER A 119 3.45 0.04 -13.77
N ARG A 120 3.34 -1.25 -14.11
CA ARG A 120 3.29 -2.36 -13.14
C ARG A 120 4.47 -2.33 -12.18
N ARG A 121 5.70 -2.18 -12.70
CA ARG A 121 6.92 -2.04 -11.89
C ARG A 121 6.87 -0.86 -10.93
N ARG A 122 6.38 0.31 -11.38
CA ARG A 122 6.25 1.50 -10.51
C ARG A 122 5.18 1.27 -9.43
N ALA A 123 4.05 0.63 -9.77
CA ALA A 123 3.02 0.27 -8.79
C ALA A 123 3.55 -0.70 -7.71
N THR A 124 4.29 -1.74 -8.10
CA THR A 124 4.94 -2.67 -7.16
C THR A 124 5.95 -1.97 -6.26
N PHE A 125 6.76 -1.07 -6.83
CA PHE A 125 7.68 -0.26 -6.03
C PHE A 125 6.93 0.60 -5.00
N ARG A 126 5.81 1.24 -5.37
CA ARG A 126 5.01 2.07 -4.46
C ARG A 126 4.27 1.24 -3.39
N LEU A 127 3.88 0.01 -3.67
CA LEU A 127 3.43 -0.92 -2.61
C LEU A 127 4.53 -1.12 -1.56
N GLY A 128 5.78 -1.25 -1.98
CA GLY A 128 6.93 -1.40 -1.08
C GLY A 128 7.19 -0.23 -0.13
N THR A 129 6.69 0.97 -0.44
CA THR A 129 6.91 2.16 0.40
C THR A 129 5.83 2.35 1.47
N MET A 130 4.83 1.47 1.54
CA MET A 130 3.70 1.60 2.49
C MET A 130 4.01 1.07 3.90
N LEU A 131 5.29 0.80 4.21
CA LEU A 131 5.85 0.38 5.51
C LEU A 131 5.37 -0.98 6.07
N GLY A 132 4.17 -1.44 5.72
CA GLY A 132 3.55 -2.67 6.19
C GLY A 132 2.02 -2.57 6.23
N GLY A 133 1.34 -3.65 6.59
CA GLY A 133 -0.13 -3.71 6.58
C GLY A 133 -0.69 -4.19 5.24
N PHE A 134 -1.58 -3.40 4.63
CA PHE A 134 -2.36 -3.82 3.45
C PHE A 134 -1.52 -4.07 2.19
N ASN A 135 -0.26 -3.62 2.15
CA ASN A 135 0.65 -3.83 1.03
C ASN A 135 1.36 -5.19 1.05
N VAL A 136 1.44 -5.87 2.20
CA VAL A 136 2.31 -7.05 2.37
C VAL A 136 1.78 -8.27 1.60
N GLU A 137 0.50 -8.59 1.73
CA GLU A 137 -0.11 -9.72 1.02
C GLU A 137 -0.03 -9.54 -0.52
N PRO A 138 -0.37 -8.37 -1.10
CA PRO A 138 -0.12 -8.09 -2.52
C PRO A 138 1.33 -8.30 -2.94
N LEU A 139 2.30 -7.81 -2.16
CA LEU A 139 3.72 -7.99 -2.49
C LEU A 139 4.12 -9.48 -2.50
N ILE A 140 3.62 -10.28 -1.56
CA ILE A 140 3.88 -11.73 -1.54
C ILE A 140 3.25 -12.42 -2.75
N ALA A 141 2.05 -12.00 -3.17
CA ALA A 141 1.38 -12.53 -4.35
C ALA A 141 2.18 -12.27 -5.64
N LEU A 142 2.86 -11.12 -5.73
CA LEU A 142 3.64 -10.69 -6.89
C LEU A 142 5.00 -11.38 -7.02
N LEU A 143 5.47 -12.15 -6.03
CA LEU A 143 6.81 -12.75 -6.04
C LEU A 143 7.09 -13.64 -7.25
N ASP A 144 6.11 -14.43 -7.70
CA ASP A 144 6.31 -15.35 -8.84
C ASP A 144 6.02 -14.70 -10.20
N ASP A 145 5.72 -13.39 -10.22
CA ASP A 145 5.53 -12.66 -11.47
C ASP A 145 6.88 -12.38 -12.16
N ASN A 146 6.98 -12.66 -13.46
CA ASN A 146 8.22 -12.51 -14.22
C ASN A 146 8.67 -11.05 -14.38
N GLU A 147 7.73 -10.10 -14.42
CA GLU A 147 8.02 -8.68 -14.65
C GLU A 147 8.32 -7.94 -13.35
N VAL A 148 7.54 -8.21 -12.30
CA VAL A 148 7.59 -7.42 -11.06
C VAL A 148 8.08 -8.16 -9.83
N GLY A 149 8.32 -9.48 -9.92
CA GLY A 149 8.73 -10.30 -8.78
C GLY A 149 10.03 -9.83 -8.11
N ASP A 150 11.03 -9.40 -8.88
CA ASP A 150 12.27 -8.86 -8.32
C ASP A 150 12.02 -7.55 -7.54
N VAL A 151 11.11 -6.71 -8.03
CA VAL A 151 10.70 -5.46 -7.34
C VAL A 151 9.97 -5.79 -6.03
N ALA A 152 9.17 -6.87 -6.02
CA ALA A 152 8.51 -7.34 -4.81
C ALA A 152 9.51 -7.90 -3.78
N VAL A 153 10.54 -8.63 -4.21
CA VAL A 153 11.65 -9.08 -3.34
C VAL A 153 12.35 -7.89 -2.71
N GLU A 154 12.70 -6.88 -3.52
CA GLU A 154 13.34 -5.64 -3.06
C GLU A 154 12.55 -4.90 -1.98
N ALA A 155 11.22 -4.89 -2.10
CA ALA A 155 10.32 -4.30 -1.13
C ALA A 155 10.24 -5.15 0.15
N LEU A 156 9.95 -6.44 0.02
CA LEU A 156 9.71 -7.32 1.16
C LEU A 156 10.96 -7.50 2.03
N ARG A 157 12.16 -7.58 1.44
CA ARG A 157 13.40 -7.73 2.22
C ARG A 157 13.69 -6.58 3.17
N LYS A 158 13.13 -5.38 2.90
CA LYS A 158 13.24 -4.18 3.76
C LYS A 158 12.02 -4.00 4.67
N THR A 159 10.98 -4.80 4.51
CA THR A 159 9.72 -4.67 5.26
C THR A 159 9.75 -5.59 6.48
N ILE A 160 9.67 -5.00 7.69
CA ILE A 160 9.66 -5.75 8.96
C ILE A 160 8.26 -5.91 9.55
N LEU A 161 7.31 -5.05 9.18
CA LEU A 161 5.95 -5.01 9.72
C LEU A 161 5.03 -6.02 9.02
N ILE A 162 5.44 -7.29 9.01
CA ILE A 162 4.82 -8.35 8.20
C ILE A 162 3.88 -9.26 9.02
N PHE A 163 4.07 -9.34 10.34
CA PHE A 163 3.18 -10.03 11.29
C PHE A 163 2.65 -11.38 10.79
N ALA A 164 1.33 -11.56 10.73
CA ALA A 164 0.66 -12.80 10.33
C ALA A 164 0.96 -13.23 8.88
N ASN A 165 1.39 -12.30 8.01
CA ASN A 165 1.75 -12.63 6.63
C ASN A 165 3.09 -13.38 6.53
N PHE A 166 3.82 -13.56 7.63
CA PHE A 166 5.01 -14.40 7.68
C PHE A 166 4.69 -15.81 7.20
N GLU A 167 3.60 -16.38 7.70
CA GLU A 167 3.19 -17.74 7.33
C GLU A 167 2.80 -17.85 5.86
N LEU A 168 2.28 -16.77 5.26
CA LEU A 168 1.96 -16.75 3.84
C LEU A 168 3.25 -16.85 3.02
N LEU A 169 4.29 -16.09 3.40
CA LEU A 169 5.58 -16.13 2.75
C LEU A 169 6.29 -17.48 2.94
N THR A 170 6.28 -18.05 4.15
CA THR A 170 6.91 -19.35 4.41
C THR A 170 6.24 -20.47 3.63
N ARG A 171 4.90 -20.55 3.64
CA ARG A 171 4.17 -21.53 2.83
C ARG A 171 4.47 -21.39 1.35
N LYS A 172 4.64 -20.16 0.86
CA LYS A 172 4.99 -19.89 -0.54
C LYS A 172 6.42 -20.36 -0.87
N ALA A 173 7.37 -20.17 0.04
CA ALA A 173 8.72 -20.70 -0.10
C ALA A 173 8.74 -22.24 -0.06
N GLU A 174 7.99 -22.87 0.85
CA GLU A 174 7.84 -24.33 0.94
C GLU A 174 7.19 -24.93 -0.31
N ALA A 175 6.30 -24.18 -0.97
CA ALA A 175 5.72 -24.54 -2.26
C ALA A 175 6.68 -24.39 -3.47
N GLY A 176 7.93 -23.98 -3.24
CA GLY A 176 8.99 -23.94 -4.26
C GLY A 176 9.27 -22.56 -4.87
N SER A 177 8.68 -21.48 -4.34
CA SER A 177 9.02 -20.11 -4.82
C SER A 177 10.44 -19.73 -4.42
N ILE A 178 11.32 -19.60 -5.42
CA ILE A 178 12.72 -19.22 -5.24
C ILE A 178 12.82 -17.84 -4.57
N ARG A 179 12.06 -16.87 -5.07
CA ARG A 179 12.04 -15.48 -4.57
C ARG A 179 11.47 -15.36 -3.16
N ALA A 180 10.47 -16.17 -2.79
CA ALA A 180 10.02 -16.23 -1.40
C ALA A 180 11.14 -16.73 -0.47
N GLY A 181 11.89 -17.74 -0.90
CA GLY A 181 13.07 -18.22 -0.19
C GLY A 181 14.18 -17.17 -0.06
N GLU A 182 14.40 -16.33 -1.07
CA GLU A 182 15.35 -15.21 -1.03
C GLU A 182 14.98 -14.17 0.02
N VAL A 183 13.70 -13.79 0.10
CA VAL A 183 13.21 -12.85 1.13
C VAL A 183 13.46 -13.41 2.53
N LEU A 184 13.14 -14.68 2.77
CA LEU A 184 13.37 -15.33 4.07
C LEU A 184 14.86 -15.38 4.43
N LYS A 185 15.75 -15.68 3.48
CA LYS A 185 17.20 -15.66 3.70
C LYS A 185 17.70 -14.25 4.02
N SER A 186 17.23 -13.23 3.30
CA SER A 186 17.58 -11.83 3.55
C SER A 186 17.14 -11.36 4.95
N TRP A 187 15.93 -11.75 5.37
CA TRP A 187 15.46 -11.49 6.74
C TRP A 187 16.29 -12.22 7.80
N ALA A 188 16.66 -13.48 7.56
CA ALA A 188 17.54 -14.24 8.46
C ALA A 188 18.95 -13.63 8.57
N ALA A 189 19.45 -13.06 7.48
CA ALA A 189 20.71 -12.30 7.43
C ALA A 189 20.60 -10.87 7.99
N ALA A 190 19.41 -10.47 8.45
CA ALA A 190 19.11 -9.13 8.98
C ALA A 190 19.45 -7.99 8.01
N GLU A 191 19.32 -8.20 6.70
CA GLU A 191 19.67 -7.18 5.68
C GLU A 191 18.82 -5.91 5.79
N TRP A 192 17.60 -6.00 6.32
CA TRP A 192 16.75 -4.85 6.65
C TRP A 192 17.41 -3.88 7.65
N PHE A 193 18.36 -4.38 8.46
CA PHE A 193 19.13 -3.62 9.43
C PHE A 193 20.54 -3.31 8.91
N THR A 194 21.27 -4.33 8.46
CA THR A 194 22.70 -4.22 8.11
C THR A 194 22.97 -3.43 6.83
N SER A 195 21.97 -3.25 5.95
CA SER A 195 22.09 -2.40 4.77
C SER A 195 21.99 -0.89 5.05
N ARG A 196 21.58 -0.51 6.27
CA ARG A 196 21.43 0.90 6.66
C ARG A 196 22.78 1.47 7.10
N PRO A 197 23.07 2.75 6.81
CA PRO A 197 24.28 3.39 7.31
C PRO A 197 24.38 3.27 8.83
N ALA A 198 25.56 2.92 9.32
CA ALA A 198 25.84 2.91 10.75
C ALA A 198 25.68 4.32 11.33
N VAL A 199 25.20 4.39 12.57
CA VAL A 199 25.13 5.67 13.29
C VAL A 199 26.56 6.21 13.46
N PRO A 200 26.85 7.47 13.06
CA PRO A 200 28.15 8.07 13.29
C PRO A 200 28.51 8.07 14.77
N GLN A 201 29.77 7.80 15.10
CA GLN A 201 30.24 7.85 16.50
C GLN A 201 30.14 9.26 17.10
N VAL A 202 30.21 10.28 16.24
CA VAL A 202 30.08 11.69 16.60
C VAL A 202 29.08 12.33 15.64
N VAL A 203 28.10 13.05 16.20
CA VAL A 203 27.16 13.85 15.44
C VAL A 203 27.50 15.32 15.69
N GLU A 204 28.09 15.98 14.70
CA GLU A 204 28.29 17.42 14.75
C GLU A 204 26.96 18.12 14.47
N LEU A 205 26.51 18.93 15.43
CA LEU A 205 25.35 19.79 15.25
C LEU A 205 25.83 21.14 14.74
N GLY A 206 25.21 21.65 13.67
CA GLY A 206 25.42 23.03 13.23
C GLY A 206 25.13 24.01 14.37
N ALA A 207 25.89 25.13 14.40
CA ALA A 207 25.91 26.13 15.47
C ALA A 207 24.63 26.17 16.31
N CYS A 208 24.76 25.68 17.53
CA CYS A 208 23.70 25.66 18.52
C CYS A 208 23.24 27.10 18.80
N GLN A 209 22.18 27.57 18.15
CA GLN A 209 21.18 28.26 18.94
C GLN A 209 20.70 27.21 19.92
N ARG A 210 21.29 27.20 21.12
CA ARG A 210 20.76 26.46 22.26
C ARG A 210 19.28 26.83 22.31
N PHE A 211 18.39 25.94 21.88
CA PHE A 211 16.98 25.99 22.22
C PHE A 211 16.87 25.65 23.72
N CYS A 212 17.56 26.42 24.55
CA CYS A 212 17.33 26.47 25.98
C CYS A 212 16.03 27.24 26.13
N VAL A 213 14.93 26.50 26.18
CA VAL A 213 13.68 27.02 26.74
C VAL A 213 14.01 27.36 28.19
N GLN A 214 14.28 28.63 28.46
CA GLN A 214 14.42 29.10 29.83
C GLN A 214 13.08 28.85 30.52
N GLY A 215 13.07 28.01 31.56
CA GLY A 215 11.86 27.70 32.32
C GLY A 215 11.27 29.00 32.88
N SER A 216 9.98 29.22 32.60
CA SER A 216 9.15 30.29 33.15
C SER A 216 8.90 30.12 34.64
#